data_AF-A0A816RTT9-F1
#
_entry.id   AF-A0A816RTT9-F1
#
_cell.length_a   1.000
_cell.length_b   1.000
_cell.length_c   1.000
_cell.angle_alpha   90.00
_cell.angle_beta   90.00
_cell.angle_gamma   90.00
#
_symmetry.space_group_name_H-M   'P 1'
#
loop_
_entity.id
_entity.type
_entity.pdbx_description
1 polymer ?
#
loop_
_entity_poly.entity_id
_entity_poly.type
_entity_poly.pdbx_seq_one_letter_code
_entity_poly.pdbx_strand_id
1 'polypeptide(L)'
;MIVLTITSFIYSPTLVIFAPCNEVFDDAAPVCGGSCYQLLPGIGTFDLVFTIFIPLSFIISFNCILVIRVMKQKRRMLQKSIWKKNLGMLIQLLLISMLHVTGWMPVVIVILIVMTNNNPPIIVVELQASWVLLNIVYIAVITNPLVCMFAIPEIKEKMFSFLNSIHIRQQQISPIINTQTHKSSIKKN
;
A
#
# COMPACT_ATOMS: atom_id res chain seq x y z
N MET A 1 5.93 -9.61 14.81
CA MET A 1 6.03 -8.37 14.00
C MET A 1 6.94 -7.34 14.65
N ILE A 2 6.66 -6.85 15.88
CA ILE A 2 7.48 -5.82 16.54
C ILE A 2 8.95 -6.22 16.66
N VAL A 3 9.24 -7.46 17.04
CA VAL A 3 10.62 -7.96 17.12
C VAL A 3 11.30 -7.95 15.74
N LEU A 4 10.59 -8.39 14.68
CA LEU A 4 11.11 -8.40 13.31
C LEU A 4 11.39 -6.99 12.78
N THR A 5 10.50 -6.02 13.09
CA THR A 5 10.70 -4.63 12.70
C THR A 5 11.87 -4.01 13.45
N ILE A 6 12.05 -4.32 14.73
CA ILE A 6 13.18 -3.82 15.52
C ILE A 6 14.49 -4.41 15.01
N THR A 7 14.55 -5.72 14.77
CA THR A 7 15.75 -6.37 14.23
C THR A 7 16.09 -5.82 12.84
N SER A 8 15.11 -5.63 11.96
CA SER A 8 15.35 -5.07 10.62
C SER A 8 15.80 -3.60 10.69
N PHE A 9 15.25 -2.82 11.62
CA PHE A 9 15.61 -1.42 11.84
C PHE A 9 17.03 -1.23 12.41
N ILE A 10 17.50 -2.16 13.23
CA ILE A 10 18.87 -2.13 13.78
C ILE A 10 19.88 -2.71 12.77
N TYR A 11 19.50 -3.79 12.07
CA TYR A 11 20.38 -4.52 11.17
C TYR A 11 20.71 -3.72 9.90
N SER A 12 19.71 -3.08 9.28
CA SER A 12 19.88 -2.32 8.03
C SER A 12 20.94 -1.21 8.11
N PRO A 13 20.91 -0.27 9.08
CA PRO A 13 21.92 0.79 9.18
C PRO A 13 23.30 0.23 9.55
N THR A 14 23.37 -0.86 10.31
CA THR A 14 24.63 -1.53 10.64
C THR A 14 25.31 -2.06 9.39
N LEU A 15 24.57 -2.67 8.47
CA LEU A 15 25.13 -3.10 7.19
C LEU A 15 25.63 -1.94 6.33
N VAL A 16 24.91 -0.82 6.32
CA VAL A 16 25.31 0.36 5.53
C VAL A 16 26.61 0.98 6.03
N ILE A 17 26.82 1.04 7.36
CA ILE A 17 28.00 1.67 7.96
C ILE A 17 29.25 0.79 7.86
N PHE A 18 29.09 -0.53 8.00
CA PHE A 18 30.23 -1.45 8.12
C PHE A 18 30.55 -2.27 6.86
N ALA A 19 29.67 -2.27 5.84
CA ALA A 19 29.96 -2.98 4.59
C ALA A 19 31.03 -2.21 3.78
N PRO A 20 32.14 -2.86 3.39
CA PRO A 20 33.16 -2.24 2.55
C PRO A 20 32.66 -2.14 1.11
N CYS A 21 31.91 -1.10 0.82
CA CYS A 21 31.43 -0.80 -0.53
C CYS A 21 32.38 0.21 -1.19
N ASN A 22 33.11 -0.24 -2.21
CA ASN A 22 33.79 0.66 -3.12
C ASN A 22 32.73 1.24 -4.05
N GLU A 23 32.37 2.49 -3.82
CA GLU A 23 31.30 3.18 -4.54
C GLU A 23 31.67 3.34 -6.03
N VAL A 24 31.16 2.44 -6.87
CA VAL A 24 31.09 2.65 -8.32
C VAL A 24 29.67 3.09 -8.62
N PHE A 25 29.44 4.41 -8.61
CA PHE A 25 28.17 4.97 -9.02
C PHE A 25 28.09 4.95 -10.55
N ASP A 26 27.02 4.35 -11.05
CA ASP A 26 26.66 4.43 -12.47
C ASP A 26 25.56 5.48 -12.62
N ASP A 27 25.95 6.69 -13.04
CA ASP A 27 25.02 7.81 -13.27
C ASP A 27 24.08 7.57 -14.47
N ALA A 28 24.39 6.59 -15.32
CA ALA A 28 23.54 6.20 -16.45
C ALA A 28 22.49 5.16 -16.05
N ALA A 29 22.65 4.51 -14.89
CA ALA A 29 21.66 3.62 -14.35
C ALA A 29 20.45 4.45 -13.91
N PRO A 30 19.24 4.10 -14.37
CA PRO A 30 18.09 4.95 -14.08
C PRO A 30 17.75 4.93 -12.58
N VAL A 31 18.05 3.85 -11.86
CA VAL A 31 18.00 3.80 -10.39
C VAL A 31 19.43 3.88 -9.85
N CYS A 32 19.68 4.74 -8.84
CA CYS A 32 20.85 4.58 -7.99
C CYS A 32 20.84 3.14 -7.45
N GLY A 33 21.84 2.35 -7.88
CA GLY A 33 21.86 0.90 -7.75
C GLY A 33 21.51 0.41 -6.34
N GLY A 34 20.89 -0.77 -6.28
CA GLY A 34 20.57 -1.44 -5.02
C GLY A 34 21.76 -1.47 -4.07
N SER A 35 21.50 -1.59 -2.78
CA SER A 35 22.53 -1.50 -1.74
C SER A 35 23.70 -2.43 -2.08
N CYS A 36 24.94 -1.93 -2.12
CA CYS A 36 26.07 -2.74 -2.59
C CYS A 36 26.27 -4.03 -1.77
N TYR A 37 25.85 -4.06 -0.50
CA TYR A 37 25.86 -5.28 0.31
C TYR A 37 24.95 -6.41 -0.23
N GLN A 38 23.98 -6.10 -1.10
CA GLN A 38 23.12 -7.09 -1.76
C GLN A 38 23.90 -7.91 -2.80
N LEU A 39 25.01 -7.38 -3.33
CA LEU A 39 25.89 -8.09 -4.26
C LEU A 39 26.79 -9.11 -3.56
N LEU A 40 26.99 -8.99 -2.23
CA LEU A 40 27.77 -9.98 -1.48
C LEU A 40 26.94 -11.26 -1.29
N PRO A 41 27.39 -12.40 -1.87
CA PRO A 41 26.69 -13.66 -1.71
C PRO A 41 26.67 -14.05 -0.23
N GLY A 42 25.48 -14.30 0.31
CA GLY A 42 25.26 -14.57 1.74
C GLY A 42 24.57 -13.41 2.46
N ILE A 43 25.14 -12.20 2.45
CA ILE A 43 24.52 -11.03 3.11
C ILE A 43 23.22 -10.63 2.39
N GLY A 44 23.25 -10.57 1.05
CA GLY A 44 22.05 -10.27 0.26
C GLY A 44 20.95 -11.32 0.45
N THR A 45 21.32 -12.61 0.48
CA THR A 45 20.39 -13.71 0.75
C THR A 45 19.79 -13.61 2.15
N PHE A 46 20.61 -13.31 3.15
CA PHE A 46 20.17 -13.17 4.53
C PHE A 46 19.19 -12.01 4.68
N ASP A 47 19.53 -10.83 4.13
CA ASP A 47 18.65 -9.67 4.16
C ASP A 47 17.29 -9.98 3.49
N LEU A 48 17.32 -10.62 2.32
CA LEU A 48 16.10 -10.99 1.63
C LEU A 48 15.22 -11.95 2.43
N VAL A 49 15.80 -12.96 3.06
CA VAL A 49 15.07 -13.95 3.85
C VAL A 49 14.45 -13.29 5.08
N PHE A 50 15.21 -12.48 5.82
CA PHE A 50 14.76 -11.90 7.08
C PHE A 50 13.86 -10.67 6.91
N THR A 51 14.09 -9.89 5.87
CA THR A 51 13.36 -8.63 5.63
C THR A 51 12.11 -8.86 4.77
N ILE A 52 12.12 -9.84 3.86
CA ILE A 52 11.00 -10.07 2.93
C ILE A 52 10.32 -11.40 3.21
N PHE A 53 11.03 -12.52 3.12
CA PHE A 53 10.42 -13.85 3.11
C PHE A 53 9.73 -14.22 4.44
N ILE A 54 10.43 -13.99 5.56
CA ILE A 54 9.90 -14.29 6.90
C ILE A 54 8.67 -13.42 7.20
N PRO A 55 8.71 -12.07 7.07
CA PRO A 55 7.53 -11.24 7.31
C PRO A 55 6.34 -11.61 6.42
N LEU A 56 6.57 -11.86 5.13
CA LEU A 56 5.53 -12.24 4.19
C LEU A 56 4.84 -13.56 4.61
N SER A 57 5.64 -14.54 5.01
CA SER A 57 5.15 -15.84 5.49
C SER A 57 4.30 -15.69 6.76
N PHE A 58 4.73 -14.80 7.69
CA PHE A 58 3.95 -14.47 8.88
C PHE A 58 2.65 -13.76 8.54
N ILE A 59 2.66 -12.81 7.61
CA ILE A 59 1.46 -12.09 7.16
C ILE A 59 0.43 -13.09 6.63
N ILE A 60 0.82 -13.99 5.73
CA ILE A 60 -0.07 -15.02 5.18
C ILE A 60 -0.61 -15.92 6.30
N SER A 61 0.27 -16.43 7.18
CA SER A 61 -0.11 -17.32 8.27
C SER A 61 -1.09 -16.66 9.25
N PHE A 62 -0.82 -15.43 9.68
CA PHE A 62 -1.70 -14.71 10.60
C PHE A 62 -3.03 -14.34 9.97
N ASN A 63 -3.05 -13.96 8.69
CA ASN A 63 -4.30 -13.68 7.99
C ASN A 63 -5.18 -14.94 7.89
N CYS A 64 -4.61 -16.10 7.56
CA CYS A 64 -5.34 -17.37 7.57
C CYS A 64 -5.92 -17.69 8.95
N ILE A 65 -5.12 -17.55 10.02
CA ILE A 65 -5.58 -17.79 11.40
C ILE A 65 -6.71 -16.82 11.78
N LEU A 66 -6.58 -15.55 11.41
CA LEU A 66 -7.55 -14.51 11.70
C LEU A 66 -8.91 -14.81 11.04
N VAL A 67 -8.91 -15.20 9.76
CA VAL A 67 -10.11 -15.61 9.02
C VAL A 67 -10.78 -16.80 9.70
N ILE A 68 -10.02 -17.84 10.04
CA ILE A 68 -10.54 -19.03 10.72
C ILE A 68 -11.15 -18.66 12.09
N ARG A 69 -10.47 -17.81 12.86
CA ARG A 69 -10.97 -17.35 14.17
C ARG A 69 -12.29 -16.61 14.03
N VAL A 70 -12.39 -15.69 13.07
CA VAL A 70 -13.62 -14.92 12.84
C VAL A 70 -14.75 -15.81 12.36
N MET A 71 -14.51 -16.77 11.46
CA MET A 71 -15.51 -17.76 11.07
C MET A 71 -16.02 -18.57 12.27
N LYS A 72 -15.13 -18.99 13.18
CA LYS A 72 -15.52 -19.71 14.41
C LYS A 72 -16.27 -18.82 15.40
N GLN A 73 -15.93 -17.53 15.47
CA GLN A 73 -16.51 -16.58 16.41
C GLN A 73 -17.88 -16.04 15.98
N LYS A 74 -18.20 -16.13 14.67
CA LYS A 74 -19.54 -15.84 14.11
C LYS A 74 -20.66 -16.58 14.85
N ARG A 75 -20.41 -17.81 15.29
CA ARG A 75 -21.41 -18.66 15.96
C ARG A 75 -21.66 -18.28 17.42
N ARG A 76 -20.74 -17.55 18.07
CA ARG A 76 -20.82 -17.23 19.51
C ARG A 76 -21.27 -15.80 19.80
N MET A 77 -21.11 -14.87 18.87
CA MET A 77 -21.48 -13.47 19.09
C MET A 77 -22.93 -13.20 18.67
N LEU A 78 -23.82 -13.08 19.65
CA LEU A 78 -25.24 -12.70 19.47
C LEU A 78 -25.45 -11.20 19.16
N GLN A 79 -24.40 -10.37 19.22
CA GLN A 79 -24.48 -8.93 18.99
C GLN A 79 -24.08 -8.55 17.55
N LYS A 80 -25.09 -8.34 16.70
CA LYS A 80 -24.93 -8.00 15.27
C LYS A 80 -24.13 -6.71 15.02
N SER A 81 -24.23 -5.71 15.90
CA SER A 81 -23.58 -4.40 15.72
C SER A 81 -22.05 -4.49 15.86
N ILE A 82 -21.57 -5.06 16.98
CA ILE A 82 -20.13 -5.26 17.23
C ILE A 82 -19.51 -6.18 16.17
N TRP A 83 -20.25 -7.22 15.76
CA TRP A 83 -19.83 -8.11 14.69
C TRP A 83 -19.56 -7.38 13.37
N LYS A 84 -20.47 -6.49 12.93
CA LYS A 84 -20.28 -5.71 11.70
C LYS A 84 -19.03 -4.83 11.77
N LYS A 85 -18.78 -4.19 12.92
CA LYS A 85 -17.58 -3.35 13.13
C LYS A 85 -16.29 -4.18 13.07
N ASN A 86 -16.24 -5.31 13.76
CA ASN A 86 -15.08 -6.20 13.75
C ASN A 86 -14.82 -6.82 12.37
N LEU A 87 -15.89 -7.15 11.63
CA LEU A 87 -15.79 -7.65 10.26
C LEU A 87 -15.22 -6.59 9.31
N GLY A 88 -15.62 -5.31 9.46
CA GLY A 88 -15.07 -4.20 8.69
C GLY A 88 -13.56 -4.05 8.89
N MET A 89 -13.10 -4.04 10.14
CA MET A 89 -11.66 -3.98 10.45
C MET A 89 -10.89 -5.19 9.92
N LEU A 90 -11.48 -6.39 10.00
CA LEU A 90 -10.86 -7.60 9.45
C LEU A 90 -10.73 -7.55 7.93
N ILE A 91 -11.78 -7.10 7.23
CA ILE A 91 -11.75 -6.94 5.78
C ILE A 91 -10.68 -5.91 5.39
N GLN A 92 -10.57 -4.80 6.13
CA GLN A 92 -9.51 -3.82 5.92
C GLN A 92 -8.12 -4.44 6.04
N LEU A 93 -7.86 -5.17 7.13
CA LEU A 93 -6.57 -5.81 7.36
C LEU A 93 -6.25 -6.85 6.28
N LEU A 94 -7.25 -7.62 5.84
CA LEU A 94 -7.10 -8.57 4.74
C LEU A 94 -6.80 -7.89 3.41
N LEU A 95 -7.50 -6.79 3.09
CA LEU A 95 -7.26 -6.05 1.84
C LEU A 95 -5.84 -5.48 1.80
N ILE A 96 -5.38 -4.87 2.89
CA ILE A 96 -4.00 -4.35 3.01
C ILE A 96 -2.99 -5.50 2.86
N SER A 97 -3.25 -6.62 3.54
CA SER A 97 -2.35 -7.77 3.49
C SER A 97 -2.30 -8.38 2.09
N MET A 98 -3.44 -8.52 1.43
CA MET A 98 -3.53 -9.02 0.06
C MET A 98 -2.82 -8.09 -0.91
N LEU A 99 -3.05 -6.78 -0.82
CA LEU A 99 -2.39 -5.79 -1.66
C LEU A 99 -0.86 -5.83 -1.50
N HIS A 100 -0.39 -5.99 -0.26
CA HIS A 100 1.02 -6.15 0.04
C HIS A 100 1.59 -7.45 -0.55
N VAL A 101 0.91 -8.58 -0.36
CA VAL A 101 1.33 -9.86 -0.94
C VAL A 101 1.36 -9.80 -2.47
N THR A 102 0.32 -9.25 -3.12
CA THR A 102 0.27 -9.14 -4.58
C THR A 102 1.35 -8.21 -5.13
N GLY A 103 1.72 -7.16 -4.39
CA GLY A 103 2.80 -6.26 -4.78
C GLY A 103 4.18 -6.93 -4.71
N TRP A 104 4.44 -7.66 -3.63
CA TRP A 104 5.75 -8.29 -3.39
C TRP A 104 5.93 -9.65 -4.05
N MET A 105 4.86 -10.37 -4.36
CA MET A 105 4.94 -11.73 -4.90
C MET A 105 5.70 -11.80 -6.24
N PRO A 106 5.51 -10.91 -7.23
CA PRO A 106 6.29 -10.90 -8.46
C PRO A 106 7.79 -10.73 -8.21
N VAL A 107 8.16 -9.86 -7.27
CA VAL A 107 9.56 -9.60 -6.88
C VAL A 107 10.17 -10.85 -6.26
N VAL A 108 9.47 -11.49 -5.32
CA VAL A 108 9.96 -12.72 -4.67
C VAL A 108 10.13 -13.85 -5.67
N ILE A 109 9.19 -14.02 -6.63
CA ILE A 109 9.31 -15.04 -7.67
C ILE A 109 10.55 -14.83 -8.53
N VAL A 110 10.75 -13.61 -9.03
CA VAL A 110 11.89 -13.29 -9.89
C VAL A 110 13.21 -13.53 -9.16
N ILE A 111 13.30 -13.09 -7.91
CA ILE A 111 14.51 -13.31 -7.11
C ILE A 111 14.75 -14.80 -6.86
N LEU A 112 13.72 -15.58 -6.52
CA LEU A 112 13.87 -17.03 -6.36
C LEU A 112 14.40 -17.69 -7.65
N ILE A 113 13.86 -17.33 -8.81
CA ILE A 113 14.32 -17.86 -10.10
C ILE A 113 15.80 -17.54 -10.34
N VAL A 114 16.24 -16.33 -10.00
CA VAL A 114 17.65 -15.91 -10.14
C VAL A 114 18.54 -16.63 -9.14
N MET A 115 18.08 -16.88 -7.92
CA MET A 115 18.87 -17.60 -6.91
C MET A 115 18.97 -19.10 -7.16
N THR A 116 17.96 -19.74 -7.73
CA THR A 116 17.95 -21.19 -7.96
C THR A 116 18.63 -21.60 -9.28
N ASN A 117 18.74 -20.68 -10.24
CA ASN A 117 19.35 -20.96 -11.53
C ASN A 117 20.75 -20.34 -11.61
N ASN A 118 21.77 -21.16 -11.83
CA ASN A 118 23.15 -20.67 -12.02
C ASN A 118 23.29 -19.80 -13.29
N ASN A 119 22.40 -20.00 -14.28
CA ASN A 119 22.33 -19.21 -15.52
C ASN A 119 20.88 -18.77 -15.75
N PRO A 120 20.39 -17.73 -15.04
CA PRO A 120 19.03 -17.25 -15.24
C PRO A 120 18.86 -16.66 -16.65
N PRO A 121 17.65 -16.75 -17.24
CA PRO A 121 17.39 -16.11 -18.52
C PRO A 121 17.63 -14.60 -18.43
N ILE A 122 18.24 -13.99 -19.46
CA ILE A 122 18.54 -12.55 -19.51
C ILE A 122 17.30 -11.71 -19.21
N ILE A 123 16.14 -12.11 -19.75
CA ILE A 123 14.85 -11.44 -19.53
C ILE A 123 14.51 -11.35 -18.03
N VAL A 124 14.82 -12.37 -17.24
CA VAL A 124 14.53 -12.39 -15.79
C VAL A 124 15.45 -11.42 -15.05
N VAL A 125 16.71 -11.35 -15.46
CA VAL A 125 17.70 -10.42 -14.88
C VAL A 125 17.34 -8.97 -15.24
N GLU A 126 16.96 -8.72 -16.49
CA GLU A 126 16.45 -7.42 -16.94
C GLU A 126 15.16 -7.04 -16.22
N LEU A 127 14.24 -7.99 -16.02
CA LEU A 127 13.00 -7.73 -15.30
C LEU A 127 13.27 -7.43 -13.82
N GLN A 128 14.22 -8.12 -13.18
CA GLN A 128 14.67 -7.81 -11.82
C GLN A 128 15.26 -6.41 -11.72
N ALA A 129 16.09 -6.03 -12.69
CA ALA A 129 16.68 -4.69 -12.78
C ALA A 129 15.67 -3.63 -13.27
N SER A 130 14.52 -4.06 -13.81
CA SER A 130 13.53 -3.14 -14.36
C SER A 130 12.79 -2.39 -13.26
N TRP A 131 12.52 -1.12 -13.54
CA TRP A 131 11.66 -0.28 -12.73
C TRP A 131 10.23 -0.79 -12.56
N VAL A 132 9.77 -1.64 -13.46
CA VAL A 132 8.38 -2.07 -13.49
C VAL A 132 8.04 -2.85 -12.22
N LEU A 133 8.88 -3.79 -11.81
CA LEU A 133 8.66 -4.59 -10.61
C LEU A 133 8.70 -3.75 -9.33
N LEU A 134 9.67 -2.84 -9.22
CA LEU A 134 9.78 -1.93 -8.08
C LEU A 134 8.58 -0.98 -7.99
N ASN A 135 8.14 -0.42 -9.11
CA ASN A 135 6.97 0.47 -9.14
C ASN A 135 5.69 -0.22 -8.68
N ILE A 136 5.49 -1.51 -8.98
CA ILE A 136 4.33 -2.27 -8.50
C ILE A 136 4.31 -2.30 -6.96
N VAL A 137 5.46 -2.52 -6.32
CA VAL A 137 5.58 -2.48 -4.85
C VAL A 137 5.27 -1.09 -4.31
N TYR A 138 5.82 -0.04 -4.92
CA TYR A 138 5.56 1.34 -4.49
C TYR A 138 4.09 1.73 -4.64
N ILE A 139 3.45 1.36 -5.75
CA ILE A 139 2.02 1.59 -5.97
C ILE A 139 1.19 0.88 -4.91
N ALA A 140 1.54 -0.37 -4.55
CA ALA A 140 0.86 -1.10 -3.48
C ALA A 140 0.98 -0.36 -2.14
N VAL A 141 2.15 0.17 -1.79
CA VAL A 141 2.38 0.95 -0.56
C VAL A 141 1.56 2.25 -0.56
N ILE A 142 1.57 3.01 -1.65
CA ILE A 142 0.82 4.26 -1.78
C ILE A 142 -0.70 4.02 -1.73
N THR A 143 -1.16 2.87 -2.20
CA THR A 143 -2.58 2.52 -2.23
C THR A 143 -3.10 2.08 -0.84
N ASN A 144 -2.23 1.63 0.08
CA ASN A 144 -2.63 1.23 1.44
C ASN A 144 -3.46 2.26 2.22
N PRO A 145 -3.06 3.54 2.35
CA PRO A 145 -3.88 4.55 3.04
C PRO A 145 -5.24 4.76 2.36
N LEU A 146 -5.32 4.64 1.03
CA LEU A 146 -6.60 4.71 0.31
C LEU A 146 -7.50 3.53 0.67
N VAL A 147 -6.96 2.31 0.69
CA VAL A 147 -7.70 1.11 1.13
C VAL A 147 -8.19 1.27 2.57
N CYS A 148 -7.36 1.80 3.47
CA CYS A 148 -7.76 2.09 4.84
C CYS A 148 -8.93 3.07 4.91
N MET A 149 -8.88 4.14 4.13
CA MET A 149 -9.92 5.17 4.10
C MET A 149 -11.26 4.61 3.61
N PHE A 150 -11.26 3.75 2.59
CA PHE A 150 -12.48 3.13 2.07
C PHE A 150 -13.11 2.09 3.01
N ALA A 151 -12.31 1.45 3.85
CA ALA A 151 -12.79 0.36 4.70
C ALA A 151 -13.42 0.84 6.02
N ILE A 152 -13.18 2.08 6.45
CA ILE A 152 -13.75 2.64 7.68
C ILE A 152 -15.10 3.31 7.37
N PRO A 153 -16.25 2.69 7.74
CA PRO A 153 -17.58 3.21 7.40
C PRO A 153 -17.84 4.58 8.02
N GLU A 154 -17.31 4.82 9.22
CA GLU A 154 -17.44 6.09 9.97
C GLU A 154 -16.79 7.27 9.22
N ILE A 155 -15.66 7.02 8.54
CA ILE A 155 -14.97 8.03 7.72
C ILE A 155 -15.74 8.24 6.41
N LYS A 156 -16.24 7.17 5.80
CA LYS A 156 -17.05 7.26 4.58
C LYS A 156 -18.28 8.12 4.79
N GLU A 157 -19.01 7.93 5.88
CA GLU A 157 -20.19 8.74 6.22
C GLU A 157 -19.83 10.23 6.43
N LYS A 158 -18.74 10.50 7.16
CA LYS A 158 -18.26 11.89 7.35
C LYS A 158 -17.79 12.53 6.06
N MET A 159 -17.09 11.80 5.20
CA MET A 159 -16.61 12.29 3.91
C MET A 159 -17.76 12.60 2.95
N PHE A 160 -18.76 11.71 2.86
CA PHE A 160 -19.97 11.97 2.07
C PHE A 160 -20.77 13.15 2.63
N SER A 161 -20.90 13.27 3.95
CA SER A 161 -21.54 14.42 4.59
C SER A 161 -20.81 15.73 4.31
N PHE A 162 -19.48 15.72 4.35
CA PHE A 162 -18.65 16.89 4.03
C PHE A 162 -18.76 17.28 2.56
N LEU A 163 -18.71 16.31 1.63
CA LEU A 163 -18.90 16.53 0.20
C LEU A 163 -20.29 17.08 -0.12
N ASN A 164 -21.35 16.54 0.49
CA ASN A 164 -22.70 17.08 0.35
C ASN A 164 -22.79 18.51 0.89
N SER A 165 -22.12 18.80 2.01
CA SER A 165 -22.09 20.14 2.58
C SER A 165 -21.39 21.15 1.67
N ILE A 166 -20.32 20.74 0.97
CA ILE A 166 -19.65 21.57 -0.04
C ILE A 166 -20.54 21.78 -1.26
N HIS A 167 -21.20 20.71 -1.75
CA HIS A 167 -22.09 20.80 -2.91
C HIS A 167 -23.28 21.74 -2.65
N ILE A 168 -23.90 21.64 -1.46
CA ILE A 168 -24.99 22.54 -1.05
C ILE A 168 -24.51 23.99 -0.95
N ARG A 169 -23.28 24.22 -0.45
CA ARG A 169 -22.70 25.58 -0.39
C ARG A 169 -22.40 26.16 -1.77
N GLN A 170 -22.00 25.35 -2.74
CA GLN A 170 -21.76 25.81 -4.11
C GLN A 170 -23.06 26.18 -4.85
N GLN A 171 -24.18 25.52 -4.54
CA GLN A 171 -25.48 25.86 -5.13
C GLN A 171 -26.07 27.20 -4.61
N GLN A 172 -25.65 27.68 -3.44
CA GLN A 172 -26.12 28.96 -2.88
C GLN A 172 -25.40 30.20 -3.46
N ILE A 173 -24.37 30.03 -4.30
CA ILE A 173 -23.60 31.14 -4.90
C ILE A 173 -23.98 31.38 -6.37
N SER A 174 -25.00 30.70 -6.91
CA SER A 174 -25.58 31.11 -8.21
C SER A 174 -26.17 32.51 -8.09
N PRO A 175 -25.66 33.50 -8.84
CA PRO A 175 -26.04 34.89 -8.66
C PRO A 175 -27.50 35.08 -9.02
N ILE A 176 -28.21 35.83 -8.17
CA ILE A 176 -29.47 36.46 -8.49
C ILE A 176 -29.20 37.38 -9.68
N ILE A 177 -29.42 36.88 -10.90
CA ILE A 177 -29.54 37.72 -12.08
C ILE A 177 -30.86 38.46 -11.91
N ASN A 178 -30.80 39.60 -11.21
CA ASN A 178 -31.85 40.59 -11.18
C ASN A 178 -31.99 41.17 -12.60
N THR A 179 -32.74 40.47 -13.45
CA THR A 179 -33.27 41.06 -14.68
C THR A 179 -34.47 41.93 -14.30
N GLN A 180 -34.21 43.04 -13.59
CA GLN A 180 -35.11 44.19 -13.57
C GLN A 180 -34.83 45.03 -14.81
N THR A 181 -35.33 44.60 -15.97
CA THR A 181 -35.48 45.49 -17.12
C THR A 181 -36.94 45.94 -17.22
N HIS A 182 -37.16 47.14 -16.68
CA HIS A 182 -37.88 48.21 -17.37
C HIS A 182 -39.39 48.00 -17.64
N LYS A 183 -40.22 48.08 -16.59
CA LYS A 183 -41.61 48.59 -16.72
C LYS A 183 -41.59 50.12 -16.57
N SER A 184 -41.13 50.82 -17.61
CA SER A 184 -41.32 52.25 -17.75
C SER A 184 -42.63 52.53 -18.50
N SER A 185 -43.62 53.00 -17.74
CA SER A 185 -44.43 54.18 -18.08
C SER A 185 -44.96 54.29 -19.52
N ILE A 186 -46.20 53.83 -19.76
CA ILE A 186 -47.13 54.53 -20.66
C ILE A 186 -48.53 54.46 -20.05
N LYS A 187 -48.89 55.51 -19.31
CA LYS A 187 -50.28 55.90 -19.03
C LYS A 187 -50.36 57.39 -19.31
N LYS A 188 -50.84 57.75 -20.50
CA LYS A 188 -51.30 59.11 -20.83
C LYS A 188 -52.43 59.01 -21.85
N ASN A 189 -53.48 59.76 -21.51
CA ASN A 189 -54.71 60.09 -22.23
C ASN A 189 -55.80 59.03 -22.22
#